data_AF-A0A7X7E5V5-F1
#
_entry.id   AF-A0A7X7E5V5-F1
#
_cell.length_a   1.000
_cell.length_b   1.000
_cell.length_c   1.000
_cell.angle_alpha   90.00
_cell.angle_beta   90.00
_cell.angle_gamma   90.00
#
_symmetry.space_group_name_H-M   'P 1'
#
loop_
_entity.id
_entity.type
_entity.pdbx_description
1 polymer ?
#
loop_
_entity_poly.entity_id
_entity_poly.type
_entity_poly.pdbx_seq_one_letter_code
_entity_poly.pdbx_strand_id
1 'polypeptide(L)'
;MKLFKHCVLLFSLFLFLSCREEKSSTSNTSEKHQSRQQIKIDYPSLLDTLLVIQNEIMHAPDNKGLQQKLLLSAFDSISGSFLAAGTGISPIDQKPVIAEQLRLRTAKMVAQRWALYLKAWRSGNSVQFGDSISGTITYNTEVYSKMRNDTLYLIVQIPVGSIGM
;
A
#
# COMPACT_ATOMS: atom_id res chain seq x y z
N MET A 1 -52.82 32.39 -5.48
CA MET A 1 -52.60 33.26 -4.30
C MET A 1 -53.02 32.54 -3.04
N LYS A 2 -52.08 32.15 -2.17
CA LYS A 2 -52.04 32.41 -0.71
C LYS A 2 -50.98 31.49 -0.06
N LEU A 3 -49.86 32.13 0.28
CA LEU A 3 -48.87 31.66 1.26
C LEU A 3 -49.49 31.73 2.67
N PHE A 4 -49.06 30.85 3.59
CA PHE A 4 -48.90 31.09 5.04
C PHE A 4 -48.09 29.92 5.61
N LYS A 5 -46.76 29.99 5.75
CA LYS A 5 -45.93 30.53 6.85
C LYS A 5 -46.17 29.94 8.26
N HIS A 6 -45.07 29.33 8.74
CA HIS A 6 -44.65 28.77 10.03
C HIS A 6 -45.24 29.24 11.38
N CYS A 7 -45.38 28.28 12.31
CA CYS A 7 -45.19 28.37 13.77
C CYS A 7 -44.34 27.13 14.17
N VAL A 8 -43.03 27.21 14.44
CA VAL A 8 -42.33 27.70 15.65
C VAL A 8 -42.62 26.86 16.90
N LEU A 9 -41.60 26.05 17.26
CA LEU A 9 -41.01 25.76 18.59
C LEU A 9 -41.93 25.64 19.82
N LEU A 10 -41.81 24.50 20.52
CA LEU A 10 -41.55 24.36 21.97
C LEU A 10 -42.17 23.05 22.50
N PHE A 11 -41.35 22.05 22.82
CA PHE A 11 -41.48 21.31 24.08
C PHE A 11 -40.20 20.52 24.36
N SER A 12 -39.31 21.17 25.07
CA SER A 12 -38.15 20.62 25.75
C SER A 12 -38.55 20.02 27.11
N LEU A 13 -37.72 19.09 27.61
CA LEU A 13 -37.69 18.53 28.97
C LEU A 13 -38.73 17.46 29.34
N PHE A 14 -38.29 16.20 29.29
CA PHE A 14 -38.41 15.30 30.43
C PHE A 14 -37.05 14.62 30.66
N LEU A 15 -36.28 15.20 31.58
CA LEU A 15 -35.17 14.53 32.29
C LEU A 15 -35.71 13.99 33.61
N PHE A 16 -34.96 13.06 34.21
CA PHE A 16 -35.19 12.35 35.49
C PHE A 16 -36.23 11.22 35.34
N LEU A 17 -36.01 9.96 35.73
CA LEU A 17 -35.19 9.39 36.79
C LEU A 17 -34.72 7.99 36.37
N SER A 18 -33.45 7.66 36.62
CA SER A 18 -33.05 6.41 37.29
C SER A 18 -31.54 6.41 37.49
N CYS A 19 -31.10 7.11 38.54
CA CYS A 19 -29.90 6.72 39.25
C CYS A 19 -30.26 5.49 40.10
N ARG A 20 -29.57 4.38 39.89
CA ARG A 20 -29.41 3.37 40.93
C ARG A 20 -27.96 2.90 40.90
N GLU A 21 -27.24 3.29 41.95
CA GLU A 21 -25.92 2.76 42.31
C GLU A 21 -26.03 1.26 42.61
N GLU A 22 -25.06 0.50 42.13
CA GLU A 22 -24.61 -0.73 42.80
C GLU A 22 -23.08 -0.73 42.77
N LYS A 23 -22.48 -0.65 43.96
CA LYS A 23 -21.03 -0.72 44.16
C LYS A 23 -20.58 -2.17 44.22
N SER A 24 -19.37 -2.36 43.70
CA SER A 24 -18.36 -3.36 44.09
C SER A 24 -18.57 -4.80 43.60
N SER A 25 -17.83 -5.16 42.56
CA SER A 25 -17.11 -6.43 42.47
C SER A 25 -15.91 -6.25 41.55
N THR A 26 -14.76 -5.94 42.14
CA THR A 26 -13.45 -6.08 41.51
C THR A 26 -13.28 -7.52 41.06
N SER A 27 -13.26 -7.75 39.75
CA SER A 27 -12.61 -8.94 39.19
C SER A 27 -11.71 -8.50 38.05
N ASN A 28 -10.42 -8.75 38.26
CA ASN A 28 -9.34 -8.44 37.36
C ASN A 28 -9.57 -9.15 36.03
N THR A 29 -10.05 -8.43 35.02
CA THR A 29 -9.70 -8.77 33.63
C THR A 29 -8.72 -7.72 33.19
N SER A 30 -7.45 -8.03 33.43
CA SER A 30 -6.34 -7.35 32.78
C SER A 30 -6.63 -7.45 31.28
N GLU A 31 -7.14 -6.37 30.71
CA GLU A 31 -7.08 -6.13 29.29
C GLU A 31 -5.60 -6.25 28.95
N LYS A 32 -5.22 -7.43 28.44
CA LYS A 32 -4.02 -7.55 27.64
C LYS A 32 -4.27 -6.63 26.45
N HIS A 33 -3.89 -5.37 26.63
CA HIS A 33 -3.45 -4.49 25.59
C HIS A 33 -2.25 -5.23 24.99
N GLN A 34 -2.58 -6.20 24.13
CA GLN A 34 -1.63 -6.99 23.38
C GLN A 34 -1.09 -5.97 22.41
N SER A 35 -0.04 -5.27 22.87
CA SER A 35 0.82 -4.42 22.06
C SER A 35 1.02 -5.17 20.77
N ARG A 36 0.33 -4.71 19.72
CA ARG A 36 0.42 -5.26 18.37
C ARG A 36 1.90 -5.18 18.08
N GLN A 37 2.60 -6.31 18.18
CA GLN A 37 4.02 -6.38 17.88
C GLN A 37 4.15 -5.82 16.47
N GLN A 38 4.74 -4.63 16.38
CA GLN A 38 4.96 -3.95 15.13
C GLN A 38 6.02 -4.80 14.44
N ILE A 39 5.59 -5.73 13.58
CA ILE A 39 6.48 -6.58 12.80
C ILE A 39 7.31 -5.61 11.95
N LYS A 40 8.57 -5.43 12.33
CA LYS A 40 9.49 -4.58 11.59
C LYS A 40 9.82 -5.31 10.29
N ILE A 41 9.42 -4.73 9.17
CA ILE A 41 9.74 -5.27 7.85
C ILE A 41 11.24 -5.13 7.61
N ASP A 42 11.90 -6.25 7.30
CA ASP A 42 13.29 -6.27 6.83
C ASP A 42 13.35 -5.91 5.34
N TYR A 43 13.32 -4.61 5.04
CA TYR A 43 13.29 -4.11 3.67
C TYR A 43 14.46 -4.55 2.78
N PRO A 44 15.72 -4.64 3.25
CA PRO A 44 16.81 -5.21 2.47
C PRO A 44 16.51 -6.63 1.94
N SER A 45 16.08 -7.54 2.82
CA SER A 45 15.76 -8.93 2.44
C SER A 45 14.52 -9.00 1.54
N LEU A 46 13.51 -8.17 1.84
CA LEU A 46 12.32 -8.05 0.99
C LEU A 46 12.68 -7.55 -0.41
N LEU A 47 13.56 -6.55 -0.54
CA LEU A 47 13.99 -6.03 -1.83
C LEU A 47 14.60 -7.14 -2.69
N ASP A 48 15.56 -7.89 -2.14
CA ASP A 48 16.21 -8.99 -2.84
C ASP A 48 15.18 -10.07 -3.26
N THR A 49 14.25 -10.42 -2.35
CA THR A 49 13.17 -11.37 -2.64
C THR A 49 12.28 -10.91 -3.79
N LEU A 50 11.81 -9.66 -3.76
CA LEU A 50 10.94 -9.10 -4.79
C LEU A 50 11.65 -9.07 -6.13
N LEU A 51 12.90 -8.60 -6.18
CA LEU A 51 13.69 -8.52 -7.42
C LEU A 51 13.94 -9.90 -8.04
N VAL A 52 14.24 -10.92 -7.22
CA VAL A 52 14.41 -12.30 -7.71
C VAL A 52 13.12 -12.80 -8.35
N ILE A 53 11.98 -12.68 -7.67
CA ILE A 53 10.70 -13.17 -8.20
C ILE A 53 10.31 -12.37 -9.45
N GLN A 54 10.48 -11.05 -9.45
CA GLN A 54 10.24 -10.20 -10.63
C GLN A 54 11.09 -10.67 -11.81
N ASN A 55 12.36 -10.99 -11.60
CA ASN A 55 13.22 -11.55 -12.63
C ASN A 55 12.75 -12.91 -13.13
N GLU A 56 12.34 -13.82 -12.24
CA GLU A 56 11.75 -15.11 -12.63
C GLU A 56 10.49 -14.92 -13.50
N ILE A 57 9.60 -13.98 -13.12
CA ILE A 57 8.40 -13.65 -13.91
C ILE A 57 8.75 -13.11 -15.29
N MET A 58 9.79 -12.26 -15.40
CA MET A 58 10.24 -11.75 -16.71
C MET A 58 10.67 -12.86 -17.67
N HIS A 59 11.13 -14.00 -17.16
CA HIS A 59 11.54 -15.16 -17.96
C HIS A 59 10.45 -16.22 -18.14
N ALA A 60 9.40 -16.18 -17.32
CA ALA A 60 8.24 -17.09 -17.38
C ALA A 60 6.94 -16.32 -17.08
N PRO A 61 6.49 -15.42 -17.98
CA PRO A 61 5.45 -14.44 -17.71
C PRO A 61 4.04 -15.04 -17.50
N ASP A 62 3.81 -16.25 -18.01
CA ASP A 62 2.56 -17.02 -17.90
C ASP A 62 2.50 -17.89 -16.63
N ASN A 63 3.59 -17.98 -15.86
CA ASN A 63 3.65 -18.78 -14.65
C ASN A 63 2.87 -18.13 -13.49
N LYS A 64 1.62 -18.54 -13.33
CA LYS A 64 0.72 -18.09 -12.25
C LYS A 64 1.26 -18.34 -10.84
N GLY A 65 2.08 -19.38 -10.66
CA GLY A 65 2.72 -19.67 -9.37
C GLY A 65 3.69 -18.57 -8.95
N LEU A 66 4.48 -18.04 -9.89
CA LEU A 66 5.38 -16.91 -9.65
C LEU A 66 4.62 -15.61 -9.38
N GLN A 67 3.54 -15.36 -10.12
CA GLN A 67 2.67 -14.20 -9.90
C GLN A 67 2.06 -14.22 -8.48
N GLN A 68 1.55 -15.39 -8.05
CA GLN A 68 1.01 -15.57 -6.70
C GLN A 68 2.08 -15.42 -5.63
N LYS A 69 3.28 -15.98 -5.86
CA LYS A 69 4.44 -15.81 -4.96
C LYS A 69 4.79 -14.34 -4.79
N LEU A 70 4.87 -13.58 -5.88
CA LEU A 70 5.12 -12.13 -5.82
C LEU A 70 4.01 -11.41 -5.06
N LEU A 71 2.74 -11.74 -5.32
CA LEU A 71 1.60 -11.14 -4.65
C LEU A 71 1.62 -11.33 -3.13
N LEU A 72 1.97 -12.55 -2.68
CA LEU A 72 2.09 -12.87 -1.26
C LEU A 72 3.27 -12.15 -0.59
N SER A 73 4.41 -12.08 -1.27
CA SER A 73 5.60 -11.36 -0.74
C SER A 73 5.42 -9.85 -0.73
N ALA A 74 4.71 -9.29 -1.70
CA ALA A 74 4.55 -7.85 -1.87
C ALA A 74 3.40 -7.26 -1.06
N PHE A 75 2.42 -8.06 -0.62
CA PHE A 75 1.26 -7.50 0.07
C PHE A 75 1.48 -7.39 1.58
N ASP A 76 1.54 -6.16 2.08
CA ASP A 76 1.49 -5.88 3.51
C ASP A 76 0.03 -5.75 3.96
N SER A 77 -0.44 -6.78 4.68
CA SER A 77 -1.80 -6.84 5.21
C SER A 77 -2.05 -5.86 6.36
N ILE A 78 -1.00 -5.40 7.05
CA ILE A 78 -1.14 -4.45 8.17
C ILE A 78 -1.48 -3.06 7.63
N SER A 79 -0.79 -2.62 6.58
CA SER A 79 -1.03 -1.32 5.95
C SER A 79 -2.01 -1.38 4.77
N GLY A 80 -2.44 -2.56 4.34
CA GLY A 80 -3.28 -2.72 3.15
C GLY A 80 -2.62 -2.20 1.88
N SER A 81 -1.29 -2.35 1.78
CA SER A 81 -0.47 -1.77 0.71
C SER A 81 0.32 -2.85 -0.02
N PHE A 82 0.66 -2.56 -1.28
CA PHE A 82 1.70 -3.28 -1.99
C PHE A 82 3.06 -2.63 -1.71
N LEU A 83 4.05 -3.45 -1.44
CA LEU A 83 5.46 -3.13 -1.41
C LEU A 83 6.04 -3.58 -2.75
N ALA A 84 6.24 -2.63 -3.66
CA ALA A 84 6.71 -2.91 -5.01
C ALA A 84 8.17 -2.48 -5.16
N ALA A 85 9.00 -3.38 -5.68
CA ALA A 85 10.39 -3.09 -5.98
C ALA A 85 10.54 -2.49 -7.39
N GLY A 86 11.47 -1.55 -7.54
CA GLY A 86 11.83 -0.98 -8.82
C GLY A 86 13.32 -0.66 -8.94
N THR A 87 13.78 -0.63 -10.19
CA THR A 87 15.18 -0.42 -10.55
C THR A 87 15.32 0.77 -11.48
N GLY A 88 16.30 1.63 -11.23
CA GLY A 88 16.55 2.83 -12.02
C GLY A 88 18.02 2.97 -12.37
N ILE A 89 18.29 3.11 -13.67
CA ILE A 89 19.60 3.45 -14.22
C ILE A 89 19.51 4.83 -14.88
N SER A 90 20.60 5.59 -14.85
CA SER A 90 20.72 6.82 -15.62
C SER A 90 21.35 6.50 -16.98
N PRO A 91 20.94 7.17 -18.06
CA PRO A 91 21.75 7.24 -19.27
C PRO A 91 23.17 7.74 -18.96
N ILE A 92 24.12 7.28 -19.77
CA ILE A 92 25.51 7.75 -19.76
C ILE A 92 25.50 9.26 -20.11
N ASP A 93 26.48 10.00 -19.59
CA ASP A 93 26.72 11.44 -19.87
C ASP A 93 25.77 12.47 -19.25
N GLN A 94 24.97 12.08 -18.25
CA GLN A 94 24.15 13.03 -17.50
C GLN A 94 24.93 13.72 -16.38
N LYS A 95 24.63 15.00 -16.14
CA LYS A 95 25.13 15.71 -14.95
C LYS A 95 24.68 14.95 -13.69
N PRO A 96 25.51 14.87 -12.62
CA PRO A 96 25.21 14.01 -11.47
C PRO A 96 23.81 14.20 -10.86
N VAL A 97 23.36 15.45 -10.70
CA VAL A 97 22.03 15.78 -10.18
C VAL A 97 20.91 15.28 -11.10
N ILE A 98 21.08 15.43 -12.41
CA ILE A 98 20.12 14.95 -13.40
C ILE A 98 20.10 13.41 -13.40
N ALA A 99 21.27 12.78 -13.34
CA ALA A 99 21.41 11.33 -13.29
C ALA A 99 20.69 10.71 -12.08
N GLU A 100 20.81 11.34 -10.91
CA GLU A 100 20.12 10.91 -9.70
C GLU A 100 18.59 11.01 -9.85
N GLN A 101 18.09 12.15 -10.34
CA GLN A 101 16.66 12.34 -10.56
C GLN A 101 16.09 11.34 -11.59
N LEU A 102 16.84 11.06 -12.66
CA LEU A 102 16.45 10.10 -13.68
C LEU A 102 16.41 8.67 -13.11
N ARG A 103 17.41 8.26 -12.32
CA ARG A 103 17.39 6.96 -11.64
C ARG A 103 16.18 6.82 -10.74
N LEU A 104 15.90 7.82 -9.90
CA LEU A 104 14.76 7.80 -9.01
C LEU A 104 13.44 7.71 -9.77
N ARG A 105 13.27 8.53 -10.81
CA ARG A 105 12.06 8.53 -11.64
C ARG A 105 11.84 7.17 -12.30
N THR A 106 12.87 6.61 -12.92
CA THR A 106 12.81 5.30 -13.57
C THR A 106 12.49 4.20 -12.57
N ALA A 107 13.17 4.17 -11.42
CA ALA A 107 12.93 3.17 -10.38
C ALA A 107 11.48 3.23 -9.85
N LYS A 108 10.96 4.44 -9.61
CA LYS A 108 9.55 4.64 -9.20
C LYS A 108 8.58 4.17 -10.28
N MET A 109 8.81 4.50 -11.55
CA MET A 109 7.95 4.05 -12.65
C MET A 109 7.92 2.52 -12.77
N VAL A 110 9.08 1.86 -12.64
CA VAL A 110 9.16 0.39 -12.65
C VAL A 110 8.36 -0.20 -11.48
N ALA A 111 8.56 0.32 -10.26
CA ALA A 111 7.84 -0.17 -9.09
C ALA A 111 6.32 0.05 -9.20
N GLN A 112 5.91 1.22 -9.70
CA GLN A 112 4.52 1.54 -9.99
C GLN A 112 3.89 0.57 -11.00
N ARG A 113 4.61 0.24 -12.09
CA ARG A 113 4.15 -0.75 -13.06
C ARG A 113 3.94 -2.12 -12.41
N TRP A 114 4.85 -2.56 -11.55
CA TRP A 114 4.67 -3.80 -10.78
C TRP A 114 3.45 -3.75 -9.86
N ALA A 115 3.17 -2.62 -9.22
CA ALA A 115 1.97 -2.45 -8.39
C ALA A 115 0.67 -2.54 -9.20
N LEU A 116 0.66 -2.09 -10.46
CA LEU A 116 -0.49 -2.29 -11.36
C LEU A 116 -0.71 -3.78 -11.63
N TYR A 117 0.34 -4.55 -11.95
CA TYR A 117 0.20 -5.99 -12.16
C TYR A 117 -0.28 -6.69 -10.89
N LEU A 118 0.29 -6.35 -9.73
CA LEU A 118 -0.15 -6.85 -8.43
C LEU A 118 -1.63 -6.58 -8.15
N LYS A 119 -2.11 -5.36 -8.49
CA LYS A 119 -3.53 -5.01 -8.38
C LYS A 119 -4.39 -5.87 -9.30
N ALA A 120 -3.99 -6.03 -10.56
CA ALA A 120 -4.69 -6.85 -11.54
C ALA A 120 -4.82 -8.30 -11.07
N TRP A 121 -3.70 -8.93 -10.71
CA TRP A 121 -3.66 -10.32 -10.27
C TRP A 121 -4.43 -10.55 -8.97
N ARG A 122 -4.37 -9.61 -8.02
CA ARG A 122 -5.17 -9.68 -6.78
C ARG A 122 -6.67 -9.68 -7.07
N SER A 123 -7.10 -8.95 -8.10
CA SER A 123 -8.49 -8.89 -8.55
C SER A 123 -8.91 -10.09 -9.42
N GLY A 124 -8.02 -11.07 -9.64
CA GLY A 124 -8.28 -12.26 -10.44
C GLY A 124 -8.11 -12.04 -11.95
N ASN A 125 -7.55 -10.91 -12.39
CA ASN A 125 -7.26 -10.68 -13.80
C ASN A 125 -6.06 -11.55 -14.24
N SER A 126 -6.15 -12.16 -15.43
CA SER A 126 -5.14 -13.05 -16.00
C SER A 126 -4.11 -12.35 -16.90
N VAL A 127 -3.94 -11.03 -16.78
CA VAL A 127 -2.94 -10.26 -17.52
C VAL A 127 -1.55 -10.87 -17.33
N GLN A 128 -0.83 -11.12 -18.42
CA GLN A 128 0.52 -11.67 -18.36
C GLN A 128 1.52 -10.54 -18.14
N PHE A 129 2.67 -10.87 -17.55
CA PHE A 129 3.75 -9.89 -17.50
C PHE A 129 4.23 -9.59 -18.93
N GLY A 130 4.37 -8.29 -19.26
CA GLY A 130 4.69 -7.84 -20.61
C GLY A 130 3.48 -7.30 -21.37
N ASP A 131 2.26 -7.74 -21.03
CA ASP A 131 1.04 -7.18 -21.58
C ASP A 131 0.87 -5.70 -21.19
N SER A 132 0.13 -4.96 -22.01
CA SER A 132 -0.23 -3.59 -21.70
C SER A 132 -1.07 -3.54 -20.43
N ILE A 133 -0.62 -2.74 -19.47
CA ILE A 133 -1.35 -2.46 -18.25
C ILE A 133 -1.45 -0.95 -18.06
N SER A 134 -2.67 -0.48 -17.81
CA SER A 134 -2.97 0.93 -17.60
C SER A 134 -3.59 1.11 -16.23
N GLY A 135 -3.35 2.26 -15.65
CA GLY A 135 -3.88 2.62 -14.35
C GLY A 135 -3.27 3.92 -13.85
N THR A 136 -3.78 4.39 -12.73
CA THR A 136 -3.31 5.59 -12.05
C THR A 136 -2.92 5.26 -10.63
N ILE A 137 -1.82 5.84 -10.17
CA ILE A 137 -1.36 5.72 -8.77
C ILE A 137 -1.36 7.11 -8.18
N THR A 138 -2.32 7.37 -7.28
CA THR A 138 -2.52 8.69 -6.67
C THR A 138 -1.60 8.94 -5.49
N TYR A 139 -1.15 7.88 -4.82
CA TYR A 139 -0.28 7.97 -3.65
C TYR A 139 0.72 6.82 -3.61
N ASN A 140 1.98 7.15 -3.31
CA ASN A 140 3.04 6.18 -3.04
C ASN A 140 4.10 6.82 -2.13
N THR A 141 4.79 5.99 -1.36
CA THR A 141 5.86 6.41 -0.47
C THR A 141 7.06 5.51 -0.64
N GLU A 142 8.25 6.09 -0.79
CA GLU A 142 9.50 5.32 -0.73
C GLU A 142 9.77 4.89 0.71
N VAL A 143 9.92 3.59 0.93
CA VAL A 143 10.15 3.02 2.26
C VAL A 143 11.55 2.43 2.41
N TYR A 144 12.23 2.19 1.29
CA TYR A 144 13.60 1.72 1.26
C TYR A 144 14.26 2.06 -0.07
N SER A 145 15.54 2.42 -0.05
CA SER A 145 16.36 2.55 -1.24
C SER A 145 17.81 2.17 -0.97
N LYS A 146 18.49 1.72 -2.01
CA LYS A 146 19.90 1.35 -1.99
C LYS A 146 20.52 1.56 -3.37
N MET A 147 21.69 2.19 -3.38
CA MET A 147 22.54 2.22 -4.57
C MET A 147 23.45 0.98 -4.59
N ARG A 148 23.56 0.35 -5.76
CA ARG A 148 24.61 -0.65 -6.05
C ARG A 148 25.12 -0.37 -7.45
N ASN A 149 26.42 -0.04 -7.55
CA ASN A 149 27.03 0.51 -8.76
C ASN A 149 26.21 1.74 -9.23
N ASP A 150 25.91 1.83 -10.52
CA ASP A 150 25.09 2.91 -11.11
C ASP A 150 23.57 2.63 -11.11
N THR A 151 23.12 1.62 -10.38
CA THR A 151 21.69 1.27 -10.29
C THR A 151 21.12 1.63 -8.93
N LEU A 152 20.03 2.38 -8.96
CA LEU A 152 19.17 2.60 -7.80
C LEU A 152 18.16 1.47 -7.72
N TYR A 153 18.07 0.86 -6.54
CA TYR A 153 17.03 -0.09 -6.19
C TYR A 153 16.18 0.53 -5.08
N LEU A 154 14.86 0.39 -5.15
CA LEU A 154 13.97 0.90 -4.13
C LEU A 154 12.75 0.02 -3.92
N ILE A 155 12.10 0.21 -2.78
CA ILE A 155 10.75 -0.27 -2.49
C ILE A 155 9.85 0.95 -2.32
N VAL A 156 8.75 0.99 -3.06
CA VAL A 156 7.63 1.89 -2.77
C VAL A 156 6.50 1.12 -2.11
N GLN A 157 5.90 1.75 -1.11
CA GLN A 157 4.63 1.35 -0.54
C GLN A 157 3.50 2.08 -1.27
N ILE A 158 2.54 1.32 -1.77
CA ILE A 158 1.38 1.82 -2.54
C ILE A 158 0.11 1.22 -1.93
N PRO A 159 -0.71 2.01 -1.21
CA PRO A 159 -2.00 1.55 -0.70
C PRO A 159 -2.88 1.02 -1.84
N VAL A 160 -3.55 -0.11 -1.64
CA VAL A 160 -4.36 -0.75 -2.69
C VAL A 160 -5.49 0.18 -3.19
N GLY A 161 -6.00 1.06 -2.32
CA GLY A 161 -7.02 2.06 -2.65
C GLY A 161 -6.50 3.26 -3.46
N SER A 162 -5.18 3.44 -3.56
CA SER A 162 -4.55 4.51 -4.37
C SER A 162 -4.33 4.10 -5.83
N ILE A 163 -4.62 2.84 -6.17
CA ILE A 163 -4.44 2.29 -7.51
C ILE A 163 -5.81 2.24 -8.20
N GLY A 164 -6.02 3.14 -9.16
CA GLY A 164 -7.12 3.08 -10.11
C GLY A 164 -6.74 2.25 -11.33
N MET A 165 -7.60 1.31 -11.72
CA MET A 165 -7.46 0.42 -12.88
C MET A 165 -8.65 0.60 -13.81
#